data_AF-A0A917RT35-F1
#
_entry.id   AF-A0A917RT35-F1
#
_cell.length_a   1.000
_cell.length_b   1.000
_cell.length_c   1.000
_cell.angle_alpha   90.00
_cell.angle_beta   90.00
_cell.angle_gamma   90.00
#
_symmetry.space_group_name_H-M   'P 1'
#
loop_
_entity.id
_entity.type
_entity.pdbx_description
1 polymer ?
#
loop_
_entity_poly.entity_id
_entity_poly.type
_entity_poly.pdbx_seq_one_letter_code
_entity_poly.pdbx_strand_id
1 'polypeptide(L)'
;MAWTLDDLAAEAAAVSGEPIAYTDLPAAQFAEILTGAGLPDFLVALLVDSEVQISAGALATVTSDLTRLLGRPATPLRDAVVAALG
;
A
#
# COMPACT_ATOMS: atom_id res chain seq x y z
N MET A 1 -1.91 -11.87 -6.43
CA MET A 1 -3.17 -11.13 -6.59
C MET A 1 -2.87 -9.67 -6.33
N ALA A 2 -3.46 -8.77 -7.10
CA ALA A 2 -3.42 -7.34 -6.81
C ALA A 2 -4.57 -6.99 -5.84
N TRP A 3 -4.40 -5.93 -5.06
CA TRP A 3 -5.34 -5.41 -4.08
C TRP A 3 -5.26 -3.87 -4.10
N THR A 4 -6.32 -3.20 -3.66
CA THR A 4 -6.39 -1.74 -3.61
C THR A 4 -5.99 -1.21 -2.22
N LEU A 5 -5.76 0.10 -2.11
CA LEU A 5 -5.54 0.72 -0.80
C LEU A 5 -6.79 0.69 0.09
N ASP A 6 -7.99 0.63 -0.49
CA ASP A 6 -9.23 0.35 0.25
C ASP A 6 -9.22 -1.07 0.84
N ASP A 7 -8.77 -2.07 0.08
CA ASP A 7 -8.65 -3.45 0.58
C ASP A 7 -7.67 -3.53 1.76
N LEU A 8 -6.53 -2.84 1.65
CA LEU A 8 -5.54 -2.75 2.73
C LEU A 8 -6.11 -2.06 3.97
N ALA A 9 -6.81 -0.93 3.81
CA ALA A 9 -7.44 -0.23 4.93
C ALA A 9 -8.51 -1.08 5.61
N ALA A 10 -9.31 -1.83 4.83
CA ALA A 10 -10.32 -2.73 5.35
C ALA A 10 -9.70 -3.89 6.14
N GLU A 11 -8.63 -4.52 5.65
CA GLU A 11 -7.90 -5.57 6.37
C GLU A 11 -7.25 -5.01 7.65
N ALA A 12 -6.64 -3.83 7.58
CA ALA A 12 -6.06 -3.18 8.75
C ALA A 12 -7.12 -2.90 9.83
N ALA A 13 -8.28 -2.35 9.46
CA ALA A 13 -9.40 -2.11 10.37
C ALA A 13 -9.92 -3.41 11.00
N ALA A 14 -10.05 -4.46 10.19
CA ALA A 14 -10.53 -5.76 10.67
C ALA A 14 -9.55 -6.43 11.65
N VAL A 15 -8.24 -6.26 11.44
CA VAL A 15 -7.19 -6.82 12.30
C VAL A 15 -6.98 -6.00 13.57
N SER A 16 -6.96 -4.66 13.47
CA SER A 16 -6.74 -3.77 14.62
C SER A 16 -7.96 -3.61 15.51
N GLY A 17 -9.17 -3.77 14.96
CA GLY A 17 -10.43 -3.45 15.64
C GLY A 17 -10.73 -1.95 15.70
N GLU A 18 -9.91 -1.12 15.06
CA GLU A 18 -10.08 0.34 14.99
C GLU A 18 -10.65 0.77 13.64
N PRO A 19 -11.42 1.88 13.58
CA PRO A 19 -11.91 2.40 12.32
C PRO A 19 -10.76 3.01 11.51
N ILE A 20 -10.35 2.33 10.43
CA ILE A 20 -9.32 2.77 9.49
C ILE A 20 -9.94 2.88 8.10
N ALA A 21 -9.65 3.97 7.39
CA ALA A 21 -10.13 4.22 6.03
C ALA A 21 -9.00 4.74 5.14
N TYR A 22 -9.02 4.35 3.87
CA TYR A 22 -8.19 4.98 2.85
C TYR A 22 -8.83 6.29 2.40
N THR A 23 -8.00 7.30 2.15
CA THR A 23 -8.43 8.58 1.57
C THR A 23 -7.53 8.87 0.37
N ASP A 24 -8.13 8.86 -0.81
CA ASP A 24 -7.44 9.27 -2.04
C ASP A 24 -7.25 10.79 -2.03
N LEU A 25 -6.01 11.23 -2.22
CA LEU A 25 -5.60 12.62 -2.10
C LEU A 25 -4.88 13.09 -3.37
N PRO A 26 -5.07 14.34 -3.80
CA PRO A 26 -4.21 14.94 -4.81
C PRO A 26 -2.74 14.85 -4.40
N ALA A 27 -1.86 14.54 -5.36
CA ALA A 27 -0.42 14.38 -5.14
C ALA A 27 0.24 15.55 -4.36
N ALA A 28 -0.16 16.78 -4.66
CA ALA A 28 0.34 17.97 -3.96
C ALA A 28 -0.05 17.97 -2.47
N GLN A 29 -1.29 17.60 -2.14
CA GLN A 29 -1.75 17.51 -0.76
C GLN A 29 -1.07 16.36 -0.02
N PHE A 30 -0.86 15.22 -0.68
CA PHE A 30 -0.10 14.11 -0.10
C PHE A 30 1.34 14.52 0.21
N ALA A 31 2.00 15.26 -0.69
CA ALA A 31 3.34 15.80 -0.47
C ALA A 31 3.41 16.70 0.76
N GLU A 32 2.45 17.64 0.89
CA GLU A 32 2.36 18.55 2.05
C GLU A 32 2.22 17.79 3.37
N ILE A 33 1.39 16.73 3.40
CA ILE A 33 1.21 15.89 4.59
C ILE A 33 2.52 15.19 4.97
N LEU A 34 3.22 14.59 3.99
CA LEU A 34 4.48 13.89 4.24
C LEU A 34 5.58 14.85 4.71
N THR A 35 5.70 16.03 4.10
CA THR A 35 6.62 17.08 4.56
C THR A 35 6.27 17.53 5.97
N GLY A 36 4.98 17.75 6.26
CA GLY A 36 4.50 18.12 7.59
C GLY A 36 4.77 17.05 8.66
N ALA A 37 4.82 15.78 8.27
CA ALA A 37 5.22 14.65 9.11
C ALA A 37 6.76 14.56 9.34
N GLY A 38 7.54 15.44 8.71
CA GLY A 38 8.99 15.55 8.89
C GLY A 38 9.82 14.67 7.96
N LEU A 39 9.24 14.15 6.87
CA LEU A 39 10.01 13.39 5.89
C LEU A 39 10.95 14.33 5.09
N PRO A 40 12.20 13.91 4.81
CA PRO A 40 13.08 14.60 3.88
C PRO A 40 12.49 14.71 2.47
N ASP A 41 12.76 15.82 1.78
CA ASP A 41 12.23 16.14 0.45
C ASP A 41 12.38 15.00 -0.58
N PHE A 42 13.52 14.32 -0.57
CA PHE A 42 13.76 13.22 -1.52
C PHE A 42 12.82 12.02 -1.28
N LEU A 43 12.45 11.73 -0.03
CA LEU A 43 11.48 10.68 0.29
C LEU A 43 10.07 11.12 -0.05
N VAL A 44 9.72 12.38 0.19
CA VAL A 44 8.43 12.93 -0.22
C VAL A 44 8.23 12.79 -1.72
N ALA A 45 9.21 13.23 -2.51
CA ALA A 45 9.16 13.11 -3.96
C ALA A 45 9.03 11.65 -4.45
N LEU A 46 9.79 10.73 -3.84
CA LEU A 46 9.75 9.30 -4.17
C LEU A 46 8.39 8.67 -3.88
N LEU A 47 7.81 8.94 -2.70
CA LEU A 47 6.53 8.36 -2.29
C LEU A 47 5.37 8.93 -3.12
N VAL A 48 5.36 10.23 -3.38
CA VAL A 48 4.33 10.87 -4.19
C VAL A 48 4.35 10.35 -5.62
N ASP A 49 5.53 10.23 -6.24
CA ASP A 49 5.64 9.65 -7.59
C ASP A 49 5.19 8.18 -7.59
N SER A 50 5.55 7.41 -6.57
CA SER A 50 5.11 6.01 -6.45
C SER A 50 3.59 5.89 -6.45
N GLU A 51 2.88 6.70 -5.65
CA GLU A 51 1.40 6.68 -5.62
C GLU A 51 0.79 7.10 -6.96
N VAL A 52 1.36 8.10 -7.64
CA VAL A 52 0.91 8.50 -8.98
C VAL A 52 1.05 7.34 -9.97
N GLN A 53 2.18 6.63 -9.97
CA GLN A 53 2.38 5.48 -10.87
C GLN A 53 1.49 4.29 -10.50
N ILE A 54 1.26 4.06 -9.20
CA ILE A 54 0.33 3.02 -8.72
C ILE A 54 -1.09 3.32 -9.22
N SER A 55 -1.53 4.57 -9.15
CA SER A 55 -2.83 5.01 -9.69
C SER A 55 -2.95 4.79 -11.20
N ALA A 56 -1.82 4.86 -11.92
CA ALA A 56 -1.71 4.55 -13.34
C ALA A 56 -1.56 3.04 -13.64
N GLY A 57 -1.63 2.17 -12.63
CA GLY A 57 -1.62 0.71 -12.79
C GLY A 57 -0.24 0.06 -12.77
N ALA A 58 0.81 0.76 -12.36
CA ALA A 58 2.18 0.23 -12.34
C ALA A 58 2.33 -1.08 -11.54
N LEU A 59 1.51 -1.29 -10.50
CA LEU A 59 1.49 -2.52 -9.69
C LEU A 59 0.29 -3.45 -9.95
N ALA A 60 -0.51 -3.18 -10.98
CA ALA A 60 -1.73 -3.95 -11.25
C ALA A 60 -1.47 -5.30 -11.95
N THR A 61 -0.28 -5.51 -12.49
CA THR A 61 0.04 -6.74 -13.24
C THR A 61 0.17 -7.93 -12.29
N VAL A 62 -0.63 -8.97 -12.55
CA VAL A 62 -0.61 -10.23 -11.78
C VAL A 62 -0.08 -11.36 -12.66
N THR A 63 1.04 -11.96 -12.26
CA THR A 63 1.59 -13.17 -12.89
C THR A 63 1.68 -14.33 -11.89
N SER A 64 1.89 -15.55 -12.40
CA SER A 64 2.10 -16.76 -11.60
C SER A 64 3.58 -17.05 -11.30
N ASP A 65 4.51 -16.20 -11.75
CA ASP A 65 5.94 -16.47 -11.69
C ASP A 65 6.45 -16.67 -10.27
N LEU A 66 6.04 -15.80 -9.34
CA LEU A 66 6.45 -15.90 -7.96
C LEU A 66 5.90 -17.18 -7.29
N THR A 67 4.61 -17.47 -7.48
CA THR A 67 3.99 -18.71 -6.97
C THR A 67 4.69 -19.96 -7.51
N ARG A 68 5.03 -19.96 -8.81
CA ARG A 68 5.77 -21.05 -9.45
C ARG A 68 7.18 -21.19 -8.89
N LEU A 69 7.89 -20.09 -8.67
CA LEU A 69 9.24 -20.09 -8.09
C LEU A 69 9.23 -20.57 -6.62
N LEU A 70 8.22 -20.16 -5.85
CA LEU A 70 8.08 -20.53 -4.43
C LEU A 70 7.58 -21.97 -4.22
N GLY A 71 6.89 -22.57 -5.19
CA GLY A 71 6.20 -23.85 -5.03
C GLY A 71 5.00 -23.81 -4.07
N ARG A 72 4.56 -22.61 -3.68
CA ARG A 72 3.42 -22.34 -2.81
C ARG A 72 2.78 -21.00 -3.20
N PRO A 73 1.54 -20.72 -2.78
CA PRO A 73 0.98 -19.38 -2.88
C PRO A 73 1.86 -18.34 -2.16
N ALA A 74 1.91 -17.12 -2.72
CA ALA A 74 2.49 -15.96 -2.02
C ALA A 74 1.73 -15.68 -0.72
N THR A 75 2.40 -15.04 0.24
CA THR A 75 1.77 -14.65 1.52
C THR A 75 0.56 -13.74 1.26
N PRO A 76 -0.63 -14.07 1.78
CA PRO A 76 -1.83 -13.23 1.65
C PRO A 76 -1.67 -11.85 2.29
N LEU A 77 -2.45 -10.86 1.81
CA LEU A 77 -2.46 -9.50 2.35
C LEU A 77 -2.76 -9.49 3.86
N ARG A 78 -3.82 -10.20 4.27
CA ARG A 78 -4.22 -10.30 5.68
C ARG A 78 -3.10 -10.80 6.58
N ASP A 79 -2.39 -11.85 6.16
CA ASP A 79 -1.30 -12.42 6.96
C ASP A 79 -0.14 -11.41 7.12
N ALA A 80 0.13 -10.61 6.08
CA ALA A 80 1.10 -9.53 6.15
C ALA A 80 0.65 -8.39 7.08
N VAL A 81 -0.64 -8.01 7.03
CA VAL A 81 -1.23 -7.01 7.94
C VAL A 81 -1.16 -7.48 9.39
N VAL A 82 -1.53 -8.74 9.67
CA VAL A 82 -1.41 -9.35 11.00
C VAL A 82 0.04 -9.32 11.50
N ALA A 83 1.01 -9.63 10.64
CA ALA A 83 2.42 -9.58 11.01
C ALA A 83 2.93 -8.15 11.25
N ALA A 84 2.37 -7.14 10.58
CA ALA A 84 2.77 -5.73 10.74
C ALA A 84 2.16 -5.07 11.98
N LEU A 85 0.96 -5.51 12.41
CA LEU A 85 0.26 -5.03 13.60
C LEU A 85 0.61 -5.84 14.87
N GLY A 86 1.47 -6.85 14.76
CA GLY A 86 1.95 -7.72 15.84
C GLY A 86 3.31 -7.33 16.38
#